data_AF-A0A2P5DM68-F1
#
_entry.id   AF-A0A2P5DM68-F1
#
_cell.length_a   1.000
_cell.length_b   1.000
_cell.length_c   1.000
_cell.angle_alpha   90.00
_cell.angle_beta   90.00
_cell.angle_gamma   90.00
#
_symmetry.space_group_name_H-M   'P 1'
#
loop_
_entity.id
_entity.type
_entity.pdbx_description
1 polymer ?
#
loop_
_entity_poly.entity_id
_entity_poly.type
_entity_poly.pdbx_seq_one_letter_code
_entity_poly.pdbx_strand_id
1 'polypeptide(L)'
;MPPQTGNLKQLQTLPEFILSENDHSSSIKELGDLQQLGGQLCISGLQNVNNFEDVLKADLKGKKNLSKLVLKCKGDQTIDIRREQYDKALEALQPHKNLERLDIYEYPGSKFPSWVGNSEFSNMLSMSLVPCRHWGNYLFFEIYSLKIFMGWRP
;
A
#
# COMPACT_ATOMS: atom_id res chain seq x y z
N MET A 1 -2.73 1.97 16.23
CA MET A 1 -3.62 3.08 15.79
C MET A 1 -4.66 3.30 16.89
N PRO A 2 -5.13 4.54 17.21
CA PRO A 2 -6.20 4.68 18.20
C PRO A 2 -7.45 3.90 17.75
N PRO A 3 -8.16 3.25 18.68
CA PRO A 3 -9.36 2.51 18.34
C PRO A 3 -10.42 3.46 17.77
N GLN A 4 -11.27 2.95 16.88
CA GLN A 4 -12.40 3.70 16.32
C GLN A 4 -11.98 4.91 15.46
N THR A 5 -10.81 4.84 14.84
CA THR A 5 -10.35 5.87 13.89
C THR A 5 -11.36 6.03 12.74
N GLY A 6 -12.05 4.95 12.35
CA GLY A 6 -13.15 4.99 11.36
C GLY A 6 -14.33 5.91 11.71
N ASN A 7 -14.52 6.29 12.98
CA ASN A 7 -15.59 7.22 13.36
C ASN A 7 -15.34 8.67 12.90
N LEU A 8 -14.11 8.99 12.51
CA LEU A 8 -13.72 10.32 12.04
C LEU A 8 -14.11 10.52 10.57
N LYS A 9 -15.40 10.41 10.24
CA LYS A 9 -15.91 10.39 8.84
C LYS A 9 -15.59 11.65 8.02
N GLN A 10 -15.30 12.77 8.68
CA GLN A 10 -14.90 14.03 8.05
C GLN A 10 -13.38 14.23 7.97
N LEU A 11 -12.59 13.22 8.37
CA LEU A 11 -11.14 13.28 8.33
C LEU A 11 -10.65 13.37 6.87
N GLN A 12 -9.97 14.47 6.55
CA GLN A 12 -9.45 14.72 5.21
C GLN A 12 -7.99 14.29 5.07
N THR A 13 -7.23 14.28 6.16
CA THR A 13 -5.81 13.96 6.16
C THR A 13 -5.51 12.95 7.26
N LEU A 14 -4.80 11.89 6.92
CA LEU A 14 -4.28 10.92 7.87
C LEU A 14 -2.81 10.64 7.52
N PRO A 15 -1.85 11.12 8.33
CA PRO A 15 -0.44 11.05 7.96
C PRO A 15 0.07 9.62 7.81
N GLU A 16 -0.34 8.71 8.70
CA GLU A 16 0.07 7.31 8.69
C GLU A 16 -0.95 6.44 9.42
N PHE A 17 -1.30 5.28 8.85
CA PHE A 17 -2.13 4.22 9.43
C PHE A 17 -1.25 3.02 9.76
N ILE A 18 -1.13 2.68 11.05
CA ILE A 18 -0.21 1.66 11.56
C ILE A 18 -0.98 0.39 11.90
N LEU A 19 -0.63 -0.70 11.22
CA LEU A 19 -1.10 -2.06 11.44
C LEU A 19 -0.15 -2.77 12.41
N SER A 20 -0.63 -3.06 13.62
CA SER A 20 0.13 -3.78 14.64
C SER A 20 -0.18 -5.28 14.56
N GLU A 21 0.80 -6.10 14.93
CA GLU A 21 0.71 -7.57 14.90
C GLU A 21 -0.34 -8.16 15.86
N ASN A 22 -0.62 -7.45 16.96
CA ASN A 22 -1.44 -7.92 18.07
C ASN A 22 -2.68 -7.03 18.36
N ASP A 23 -3.03 -6.09 17.48
CA ASP A 23 -4.12 -5.14 17.78
C ASP A 23 -5.49 -5.68 17.37
N HIS A 24 -6.32 -5.98 18.37
CA HIS A 24 -7.78 -6.07 18.23
C HIS A 24 -8.43 -4.68 18.01
N SER A 25 -7.68 -3.59 18.16
CA SER A 25 -8.21 -2.23 18.26
C SER A 25 -8.24 -1.44 16.95
N SER A 26 -7.46 -1.82 15.94
CA SER A 26 -7.37 -1.06 14.69
C SER A 26 -7.15 -1.97 13.49
N SER A 27 -8.25 -2.58 13.05
CA SER A 27 -8.27 -3.35 11.80
C SER A 27 -8.27 -2.40 10.61
N ILE A 28 -7.56 -2.78 9.54
CA ILE A 28 -7.47 -2.02 8.29
C ILE A 28 -8.85 -1.67 7.71
N LYS A 29 -9.90 -2.43 8.04
CA LYS A 29 -11.29 -2.16 7.64
C LYS A 29 -11.79 -0.78 8.07
N GLU A 30 -11.25 -0.20 9.15
CA GLU A 30 -11.63 1.14 9.60
C GLU A 30 -11.30 2.24 8.59
N LEU A 31 -10.32 2.01 7.71
CA LEU A 31 -10.06 2.91 6.58
C LEU A 31 -11.28 2.99 5.65
N GLY A 32 -12.13 1.96 5.60
CA GLY A 32 -13.35 1.94 4.80
C GLY A 32 -14.33 3.06 5.15
N ASP A 33 -14.35 3.51 6.39
CA ASP A 33 -15.23 4.60 6.84
C ASP A 33 -14.67 6.01 6.53
N LEU A 34 -13.38 6.09 6.21
CA LEU A 34 -12.65 7.35 5.99
C LEU A 34 -12.61 7.76 4.52
N GLN A 35 -13.79 7.91 3.92
CA GLN A 35 -13.95 8.18 2.48
C GLN A 35 -13.56 9.60 2.05
N GLN A 36 -13.46 10.53 3.00
CA GLN A 36 -13.05 11.92 2.74
C GLN A 36 -11.52 12.11 2.72
N LEU A 37 -10.74 11.06 3.00
CA LEU A 37 -9.28 11.13 2.96
C LEU A 37 -8.81 11.54 1.57
N GLY A 38 -7.93 12.54 1.55
CA GLY A 38 -7.31 13.05 0.35
C GLY A 38 -5.83 13.33 0.53
N GLY A 39 -5.17 13.68 -0.56
CA GLY A 39 -3.74 13.92 -0.57
C GLY A 39 -2.96 12.63 -0.34
N GLN A 40 -2.21 12.56 0.76
CA GLN A 40 -1.33 11.44 1.09
C GLN A 40 -1.92 10.54 2.19
N LEU A 41 -1.87 9.23 1.96
CA LEU A 41 -2.07 8.20 2.98
C LEU A 41 -0.83 7.31 3.04
N CYS A 42 -0.27 7.14 4.24
CA CYS A 42 0.73 6.13 4.51
C CYS A 42 0.10 4.95 5.26
N ILE A 43 0.39 3.71 4.87
CA ILE A 43 -0.02 2.49 5.56
C ILE A 43 1.23 1.70 5.91
N SER A 44 1.43 1.43 7.19
CA SER A 44 2.63 0.79 7.72
C SER A 44 2.29 -0.51 8.44
N GLY A 45 3.14 -1.53 8.30
CA GLY A 45 2.93 -2.83 8.92
C GLY A 45 2.02 -3.76 8.12
N LEU A 46 1.98 -3.61 6.80
CA LEU A 46 1.08 -4.40 5.93
C LEU A 46 1.33 -5.93 6.03
N GLN A 47 2.53 -6.35 6.41
CA GLN A 47 2.85 -7.76 6.68
C GLN A 47 2.11 -8.34 7.90
N ASN A 48 1.53 -7.50 8.75
CA ASN A 48 0.79 -7.92 9.94
C ASN A 48 -0.69 -8.23 9.65
N VAL A 49 -1.14 -8.05 8.40
CA VAL A 49 -2.50 -8.37 8.01
C VAL A 49 -2.72 -9.87 7.97
N ASN A 50 -3.63 -10.35 8.82
CA ASN A 50 -4.04 -11.75 8.91
C ASN A 50 -5.42 -12.03 8.28
N ASN A 51 -6.25 -10.99 8.08
CA ASN A 51 -7.60 -11.10 7.51
C ASN A 51 -7.72 -10.34 6.19
N PHE A 52 -7.78 -11.09 5.09
CA PHE A 52 -7.91 -10.53 3.74
C PHE A 52 -9.24 -9.81 3.51
N GLU A 53 -10.33 -10.27 4.12
CA GLU A 53 -11.63 -9.60 3.98
C GLU A 53 -11.61 -8.19 4.56
N ASP A 54 -10.83 -7.96 5.61
CA ASP A 54 -10.71 -6.64 6.22
C ASP A 54 -9.92 -5.68 5.31
N VAL A 55 -8.96 -6.17 4.52
CA VAL A 55 -8.26 -5.38 3.50
C VAL A 55 -9.22 -4.87 2.44
N LEU A 56 -10.13 -5.74 1.97
CA LEU A 56 -11.14 -5.34 0.99
C LEU A 56 -12.06 -4.25 1.53
N LYS A 57 -12.41 -4.32 2.83
CA LYS A 57 -13.21 -3.30 3.52
C LYS A 57 -12.48 -1.98 3.69
N ALA A 58 -11.15 -1.94 3.59
CA ALA A 58 -10.39 -0.69 3.63
C ALA A 58 -10.74 0.24 2.46
N ASP A 59 -11.29 -0.29 1.36
CA ASP A 59 -11.85 0.44 0.22
C ASP A 59 -11.01 1.65 -0.22
N LEU A 60 -9.76 1.41 -0.64
CA LEU A 60 -8.92 2.46 -1.23
C LEU A 60 -9.45 2.90 -2.60
N LYS A 61 -10.23 2.05 -3.26
CA LYS A 61 -10.90 2.36 -4.53
C LYS A 61 -11.98 3.43 -4.37
N GLY A 62 -12.66 3.50 -3.23
CA GLY A 62 -13.62 4.56 -2.91
C GLY A 62 -13.01 5.94 -2.65
N LYS A 63 -11.72 6.01 -2.28
CA LYS A 63 -11.03 7.24 -1.84
C LYS A 63 -10.55 8.10 -3.01
N LYS A 64 -11.49 8.74 -3.70
CA LYS A 64 -11.24 9.51 -4.94
C LYS A 64 -10.29 10.70 -4.80
N ASN A 65 -10.17 11.25 -3.58
CA ASN A 65 -9.34 12.42 -3.29
C ASN A 65 -7.89 12.05 -2.97
N LEU A 66 -7.56 10.76 -2.87
CA LEU A 66 -6.22 10.28 -2.59
C LEU A 66 -5.34 10.39 -3.83
N SER A 67 -4.27 11.19 -3.75
CA SER A 67 -3.31 11.38 -4.84
C SER A 67 -1.99 10.67 -4.58
N LYS A 68 -1.66 10.34 -3.32
CA LYS A 68 -0.44 9.62 -2.95
C LYS A 68 -0.69 8.51 -1.95
N LEU A 69 -0.17 7.32 -2.24
CA LEU A 69 -0.20 6.16 -1.37
C LEU A 69 1.24 5.74 -1.04
N VAL A 70 1.51 5.59 0.25
CA VAL A 70 2.78 5.07 0.76
C VAL A 70 2.51 3.77 1.51
N LEU A 71 3.17 2.68 1.13
CA LEU A 71 3.06 1.39 1.79
C LEU A 71 4.40 1.02 2.41
N LYS A 72 4.43 0.70 3.70
CA LYS A 72 5.66 0.30 4.40
C LYS A 72 5.52 -1.06 5.05
N CYS A 73 6.54 -1.89 4.87
CA CYS A 73 6.76 -3.08 5.69
C CYS A 73 7.79 -2.83 6.79
N LYS A 74 7.76 -3.65 7.84
CA LYS A 74 8.88 -3.72 8.79
C LYS A 74 9.84 -4.80 8.33
N GLY A 75 11.08 -4.42 8.08
CA GLY A 75 12.23 -5.22 7.65
C GLY A 75 12.76 -6.26 8.66
N ASP A 76 11.90 -6.99 9.37
CA ASP A 76 12.34 -8.02 10.30
C ASP A 76 12.46 -9.42 9.66
N GLN A 77 13.07 -10.35 10.39
CA GLN A 77 13.42 -11.70 9.91
C GLN A 77 12.19 -12.59 9.62
N THR A 78 10.97 -12.17 9.96
CA THR A 78 9.75 -12.96 9.72
C THR A 78 9.15 -12.74 8.32
N ILE A 79 9.75 -11.85 7.54
CA ILE A 79 9.27 -11.44 6.21
C ILE A 79 9.06 -12.61 5.25
N ASP A 80 9.97 -13.60 5.22
CA ASP A 80 9.86 -14.72 4.29
C ASP A 80 8.59 -15.57 4.54
N ILE A 81 8.15 -15.67 5.79
CA ILE A 81 6.95 -16.44 6.18
C ILE A 81 5.66 -15.75 5.70
N ARG A 82 5.69 -14.43 5.56
CA ARG A 82 4.49 -13.60 5.28
C ARG A 82 4.48 -12.96 3.90
N ARG A 83 5.41 -13.34 3.01
CA ARG A 83 5.50 -12.81 1.63
C ARG A 83 4.21 -13.01 0.83
N GLU A 84 3.63 -14.20 0.83
CA GLU A 84 2.39 -14.46 0.07
C GLU A 84 1.19 -13.69 0.61
N GLN A 85 1.13 -13.52 1.93
CA GLN A 85 0.08 -12.72 2.58
C GLN A 85 0.22 -11.25 2.20
N TYR A 86 1.45 -10.76 2.16
CA TYR A 86 1.76 -9.42 1.70
C TYR A 86 1.37 -9.20 0.24
N ASP A 87 1.76 -10.10 -0.68
CA ASP A 87 1.43 -10.00 -2.11
C ASP A 87 -0.10 -9.95 -2.32
N LYS A 88 -0.86 -10.79 -1.58
CA LYS A 88 -2.33 -10.75 -1.59
C LYS A 88 -2.87 -9.42 -1.05
N ALA A 89 -2.38 -8.96 0.11
CA ALA A 89 -2.84 -7.71 0.69
C ALA A 89 -2.55 -6.52 -0.24
N LEU A 90 -1.38 -6.49 -0.88
CA LEU A 90 -0.99 -5.49 -1.86
C LEU A 90 -1.90 -5.51 -3.10
N GLU A 91 -2.26 -6.69 -3.60
CA GLU A 91 -3.25 -6.84 -4.68
C GLU A 91 -4.61 -6.23 -4.30
N ALA A 92 -5.10 -6.52 -3.09
CA ALA A 92 -6.40 -6.04 -2.61
C ALA A 92 -6.42 -4.54 -2.26
N LEU A 93 -5.28 -3.95 -1.94
CA LEU A 93 -5.14 -2.50 -1.73
C LEU A 93 -5.12 -1.72 -3.05
N GLN A 94 -6.00 -2.08 -3.99
CA GLN A 94 -6.18 -1.36 -5.24
C GLN A 94 -6.65 0.08 -4.94
N PRO A 95 -5.87 1.10 -5.32
CA PRO A 95 -6.26 2.49 -5.10
C PRO A 95 -7.30 2.94 -6.13
N HIS A 96 -7.92 4.10 -5.90
CA HIS A 96 -8.70 4.76 -6.94
C HIS A 96 -7.76 5.19 -8.10
N LYS A 97 -8.27 5.18 -9.33
CA LYS A 97 -7.54 5.54 -10.57
C LYS A 97 -7.00 6.98 -10.63
N ASN A 98 -7.34 7.82 -9.65
CA ASN A 98 -6.81 9.19 -9.52
C ASN A 98 -5.46 9.22 -8.82
N LEU A 99 -4.95 8.07 -8.36
CA LEU A 99 -3.65 8.00 -7.69
C LEU A 99 -2.56 8.50 -8.64
N GLU A 100 -1.78 9.47 -8.17
CA GLU A 100 -0.67 10.07 -8.92
C GLU A 100 0.67 9.45 -8.50
N ARG A 101 0.81 9.06 -7.23
CA ARG A 101 2.08 8.56 -6.69
C ARG A 101 1.92 7.33 -5.82
N LEU A 102 2.75 6.33 -6.06
CA LEU A 102 2.86 5.13 -5.23
C LEU A 102 4.30 4.95 -4.75
N ASP A 103 4.51 4.95 -3.43
CA ASP A 103 5.80 4.62 -2.84
C ASP A 103 5.67 3.35 -1.98
N ILE A 104 6.46 2.32 -2.27
CA ILE A 104 6.49 1.06 -1.49
C ILE A 104 7.87 0.91 -0.85
N TYR A 105 7.93 0.86 0.48
CA TYR A 105 9.17 0.77 1.25
C TYR A 105 9.32 -0.57 1.97
N GLU A 106 10.56 -1.06 1.97
CA GLU A 106 10.93 -2.39 2.46
C GLU A 106 10.03 -3.47 1.86
N TYR A 107 9.72 -3.36 0.55
CA TYR A 107 8.88 -4.32 -0.19
C TYR A 107 9.43 -5.74 0.09
N PRO A 108 8.62 -6.65 0.66
CA PRO A 108 9.02 -8.04 0.88
C PRO A 108 8.52 -8.98 -0.24
N GLY A 109 7.65 -8.44 -1.10
CA GLY A 109 6.86 -9.19 -2.06
C GLY A 109 7.65 -9.81 -3.20
N SER A 110 7.06 -10.79 -3.87
CA SER A 110 7.67 -11.43 -5.04
C SER A 110 7.05 -11.00 -6.36
N LYS A 111 5.88 -10.36 -6.33
CA LYS A 111 5.08 -10.06 -7.52
C LYS A 111 4.40 -8.71 -7.41
N PHE A 112 4.52 -7.89 -8.44
CA PHE A 112 3.72 -6.68 -8.53
C PHE A 112 2.23 -7.01 -8.61
N PRO A 113 1.36 -6.20 -7.98
CA PRO A 113 -0.06 -6.41 -8.08
C PRO A 113 -0.56 -6.06 -9.49
N SER A 114 -1.63 -6.70 -9.94
CA SER A 114 -2.12 -6.64 -11.33
C SER A 114 -2.57 -5.24 -11.77
N TRP A 115 -2.91 -4.38 -10.80
CA TRP A 115 -3.29 -3.00 -11.05
C TRP A 115 -2.09 -2.09 -11.33
N VAL A 116 -0.88 -2.49 -10.97
CA VAL A 116 0.35 -1.76 -11.32
C VAL A 116 0.66 -1.99 -12.80
N GLY A 117 0.67 -0.92 -13.59
CA GLY A 117 0.87 -0.97 -15.05
C GLY A 117 -0.40 -1.20 -15.87
N ASN A 118 -1.55 -1.29 -15.21
CA ASN A 118 -2.85 -1.30 -15.89
C ASN A 118 -3.16 0.10 -16.44
N SER A 119 -3.69 0.16 -17.68
CA SER A 119 -4.05 1.41 -18.37
C SER A 119 -5.13 2.24 -17.66
N GLU A 120 -5.91 1.64 -16.76
CA GLU A 120 -6.86 2.35 -15.90
C GLU A 120 -6.18 3.35 -14.95
N PHE A 121 -4.90 3.17 -14.63
CA PHE A 121 -4.10 4.04 -13.76
C PHE A 121 -3.29 5.07 -14.54
N SER A 122 -3.90 5.66 -15.57
CA SER A 122 -3.25 6.65 -16.45
C SER A 122 -2.86 7.97 -15.76
N ASN A 123 -3.30 8.20 -14.52
CA ASN A 123 -2.93 9.38 -13.72
C ASN A 123 -1.67 9.17 -12.87
N MET A 124 -1.12 7.95 -12.76
CA MET A 124 0.00 7.58 -11.88
C MET A 124 1.38 8.16 -12.27
N LEU A 125 1.60 9.46 -12.09
CA LEU A 125 2.83 10.20 -12.39
C LEU A 125 4.15 9.54 -11.97
N SER A 126 4.19 8.88 -10.80
CA SER A 126 5.43 8.28 -10.31
C SER A 126 5.22 7.07 -9.43
N MET A 127 6.16 6.13 -9.51
CA MET A 127 6.26 4.99 -8.61
C MET A 127 7.67 4.88 -8.05
N SER A 128 7.78 4.62 -6.76
CA SER A 128 9.02 4.23 -6.09
C SER A 128 8.85 2.90 -5.40
N LEU A 129 9.82 2.01 -5.59
CA LEU A 129 9.89 0.76 -4.87
C LEU A 129 11.26 0.62 -4.23
N VAL A 130 11.28 0.48 -2.91
CA VAL A 130 12.49 0.25 -2.14
C VAL A 130 12.47 -1.18 -1.63
N PRO A 131 13.43 -2.01 -2.05
CA PRO A 131 13.52 -3.40 -1.66
C PRO A 131 13.74 -3.58 -0.15
N CYS A 132 13.24 -4.67 0.42
CA CYS A 132 13.68 -5.11 1.74
C CYS A 132 15.17 -5.48 1.70
N ARG A 133 15.93 -5.11 2.76
CA ARG A 133 17.37 -5.36 2.91
C ARG A 133 17.77 -6.84 2.81
N HIS A 134 16.83 -7.76 3.00
CA HIS A 134 17.07 -9.21 2.94
C HIS A 134 16.97 -9.80 1.52
N TRP A 135 16.65 -9.01 0.49
CA TRP A 135 16.94 -9.47 -0.87
C TRP A 135 18.46 -9.50 -1.06
N GLY A 136 19.03 -10.70 -0.98
CA GLY A 136 20.36 -10.96 -1.52
C GLY A 136 20.47 -10.44 -2.96
N ASN A 137 21.71 -10.15 -3.38
CA ASN A 137 22.14 -9.37 -4.56
C ASN A 137 21.52 -9.70 -5.95
N TYR A 138 20.47 -10.52 -6.06
CA TYR A 138 19.89 -11.02 -7.30
C TYR A 138 18.76 -10.16 -7.89
N LEU A 139 18.23 -9.15 -7.19
CA LEU A 139 17.17 -8.28 -7.72
C LEU A 139 17.58 -6.81 -7.92
N PHE A 140 18.84 -6.46 -7.67
CA PHE A 140 19.32 -5.08 -7.86
C PHE A 140 19.20 -4.58 -9.31
N PHE A 141 18.99 -5.49 -10.28
CA PHE A 141 18.88 -5.16 -11.70
C PHE A 141 17.44 -4.92 -12.20
N GLU A 142 16.38 -5.31 -11.49
CA GLU A 142 14.99 -5.06 -11.97
C GLU A 142 14.46 -3.67 -11.54
N ILE A 143 15.01 -3.07 -10.49
CA ILE A 143 14.44 -1.86 -9.86
C ILE A 143 14.88 -0.57 -10.56
N TYR A 144 15.95 -0.59 -11.37
CA TYR A 144 16.39 0.58 -12.14
C TYR A 144 15.53 0.86 -13.40
N SER A 145 14.60 -0.02 -13.76
CA SER A 145 13.90 0.05 -15.07
C SER A 145 12.44 0.52 -15.03
N LEU A 146 11.84 0.83 -13.89
CA LEU A 146 10.42 1.24 -13.87
C LEU A 146 10.14 2.65 -14.41
N LYS A 147 11.17 3.50 -14.58
CA LYS A 147 11.05 4.71 -15.41
C LYS A 147 10.92 4.40 -16.90
N ILE A 148 11.41 3.24 -17.36
CA ILE A 148 11.48 2.88 -18.78
C ILE A 148 10.32 1.96 -19.19
N PHE A 149 9.81 1.12 -18.28
CA PHE A 149 8.83 0.09 -18.66
C PHE A 149 7.37 0.56 -18.77
N MET A 150 7.01 1.70 -18.15
CA MET A 150 5.60 2.14 -18.10
C MET A 150 5.24 3.32 -19.02
N GLY A 151 6.14 3.76 -19.90
CA GLY A 151 5.79 4.75 -20.93
C GLY A 151 5.46 6.17 -20.42
N TRP A 152 5.83 6.49 -19.18
CA TRP A 152 5.67 7.83 -18.60
C TRP A 152 6.64 8.80 -19.27
N ARG A 153 6.16 9.59 -20.23
CA ARG A 153 6.93 10.70 -20.82
C ARG A 153 6.88 11.94 -19.92
N PRO A 154 7.97 12.71 -19.83
CA PRO A 154 8.06 13.92 -19.01
C PRO A 154 7.10 15.03 -19.48
#